data_AF-A0A7X3ZI67-F1
#
_entry.id   AF-A0A7X3ZI67-F1
#
_cell.length_a   1.000
_cell.length_b   1.000
_cell.length_c   1.000
_cell.angle_alpha   90.00
_cell.angle_beta   90.00
_cell.angle_gamma   90.00
#
_symmetry.space_group_name_H-M   'P 1'
#
loop_
_entity.id
_entity.type
_entity.pdbx_description
1 polymer ?
#
loop_
_entity_poly.entity_id
_entity_poly.type
_entity_poly.pdbx_seq_one_letter_code
_entity_poly.pdbx_strand_id
1 'polypeptide(L)'
;MTFDGSQVKIDPLEKDNGCPVAKIRVNRRWYRFWYSRPIAGNIKRVTVKKDFVGDWYITITTDAQGLEPASKTGETAGFDFGLKDFLTCSDGTTYQSPEFYKSASILIKRVSRALSRKQKGSQNRERARKDLARVHRKIGRQREDHHWKLALELVRKFDACFFEDLNLEGMKRLWGRKVSDYAFGDFMQKIKWQAKKRAKSVVKIDRWTPTSKVCHACGQVQMFFDLSIRDWFCHNCQIHHDRDINAAINIHKVGASTFSGGDIRPASAGCLL
;
A
#
# COMPACT_ATOMS: atom_id res chain seq x y z
N MET A 1 10.37 -26.88 -0.11
CA MET A 1 10.33 -27.96 0.90
C MET A 1 9.76 -27.36 2.18
N THR A 2 8.89 -28.11 2.85
CA THR A 2 8.22 -27.70 4.09
C THR A 2 8.57 -28.70 5.18
N PHE A 3 8.85 -28.21 6.37
CA PHE A 3 9.36 -28.99 7.49
C PHE A 3 8.62 -28.63 8.77
N ASP A 4 8.53 -29.60 9.68
CA ASP A 4 8.05 -29.34 11.04
C ASP A 4 9.00 -28.35 11.74
N GLY A 5 8.41 -27.35 12.37
CA GLY A 5 9.11 -26.31 13.10
C GLY A 5 9.57 -26.73 14.49
N SER A 6 8.97 -27.78 15.08
CA SER A 6 9.24 -28.20 16.46
C SER A 6 10.69 -28.60 16.71
N GLN A 7 11.37 -29.10 15.68
CA GLN A 7 12.75 -29.58 15.72
C GLN A 7 13.77 -28.53 15.26
N VAL A 8 13.30 -27.33 14.90
CA VAL A 8 14.14 -26.30 14.31
C VAL A 8 14.70 -25.41 15.40
N LYS A 9 16.03 -25.31 15.44
CA LYS A 9 16.74 -24.32 16.25
C LYS A 9 17.24 -23.18 15.36
N ILE A 10 17.06 -21.97 15.86
CA ILE A 10 17.60 -20.75 15.25
C ILE A 10 18.70 -20.25 16.16
N ASP A 11 19.90 -20.17 15.60
CA ASP A 11 21.06 -19.64 16.30
C ASP A 11 21.22 -18.18 15.87
N PRO A 12 21.02 -17.21 16.79
CA PRO A 12 21.32 -15.81 16.51
C PRO A 12 22.82 -15.70 16.22
N LEU A 13 23.19 -15.02 15.14
CA LEU A 13 24.59 -14.79 14.79
C LEU A 13 24.87 -13.29 14.68
N GLU A 14 26.16 -13.03 14.54
CA GLU A 14 26.82 -11.73 14.40
C GLU A 14 26.17 -10.81 13.35
N LYS A 15 26.72 -9.60 13.21
CA LYS A 15 26.35 -8.66 12.15
C LYS A 15 27.09 -9.01 10.86
N ASP A 16 26.38 -9.09 9.73
CA ASP A 16 26.95 -9.15 8.38
C ASP A 16 26.70 -7.80 7.70
N ASN A 17 27.77 -7.04 7.43
CA ASN A 17 27.69 -5.66 6.92
C ASN A 17 26.73 -4.75 7.75
N GLY A 18 26.79 -4.88 9.07
CA GLY A 18 25.94 -4.11 10.00
C GLY A 18 24.52 -4.64 10.19
N CYS A 19 24.09 -5.63 9.41
CA CYS A 19 22.75 -6.20 9.47
C CYS A 19 22.76 -7.52 10.29
N PRO A 20 21.81 -7.72 11.23
CA PRO A 20 21.75 -8.95 12.01
C PRO A 20 21.47 -10.16 11.11
N VAL A 21 22.21 -11.25 11.30
CA VAL A 21 21.98 -12.52 10.61
C VAL A 21 21.74 -13.65 11.60
N ALA A 22 21.01 -14.68 11.17
CA ALA A 22 20.82 -15.89 11.95
C ALA A 22 21.03 -17.12 11.06
N LYS A 23 21.30 -18.26 11.70
CA LYS A 23 21.33 -19.57 11.03
C LYS A 23 20.17 -20.42 11.50
N ILE A 24 19.61 -21.18 10.57
CA ILE A 24 18.55 -22.15 10.83
C ILE A 24 18.95 -23.49 10.24
N ARG A 25 18.86 -24.56 11.04
CA ARG A 25 19.14 -25.92 10.59
C ARG A 25 17.86 -26.60 10.16
N VAL A 26 17.77 -26.98 8.90
CA VAL A 26 16.60 -27.64 8.32
C VAL A 26 17.05 -28.84 7.51
N ASN A 27 16.56 -30.04 7.86
CA ASN A 27 16.93 -31.30 7.20
C ASN A 27 18.47 -31.47 7.03
N ARG A 28 19.20 -31.34 8.15
CA ARG A 28 20.67 -31.44 8.23
C ARG A 28 21.46 -30.39 7.42
N ARG A 29 20.80 -29.41 6.80
CA ARG A 29 21.46 -28.30 6.09
C ARG A 29 21.31 -27.00 6.87
N TRP A 30 22.35 -26.19 6.85
CA TRP A 30 22.35 -24.85 7.42
C TRP A 30 21.93 -23.84 6.37
N TYR A 31 21.01 -22.95 6.75
CA TYR A 31 20.63 -21.79 5.96
C TYR A 31 20.91 -20.53 6.76
N ARG A 32 21.60 -19.56 6.14
CA ARG A 32 21.81 -18.21 6.70
C ARG A 32 20.72 -17.28 6.17
N PHE A 33 20.16 -16.44 7.04
CA PHE A 33 19.14 -15.47 6.65
C PHE A 33 19.27 -14.18 7.46
N TRP A 34 18.68 -13.10 6.92
CA TRP A 34 18.61 -11.81 7.59
C TRP A 34 17.64 -11.88 8.78
N TYR A 35 18.15 -11.62 9.98
CA TYR A 35 17.37 -11.64 11.22
C TYR A 35 16.83 -10.25 11.52
N SER A 36 15.80 -9.84 10.78
CA SER A 36 15.26 -8.48 10.87
C SER A 36 14.50 -8.19 12.16
N ARG A 37 14.00 -9.21 12.87
CA ARG A 37 13.26 -9.07 14.12
C ARG A 37 13.29 -10.36 14.95
N PRO A 38 13.10 -10.27 16.28
CA PRO A 38 12.82 -11.43 17.12
C PRO A 38 11.63 -12.24 16.59
N ILE A 39 11.75 -13.57 16.66
CA ILE A 39 10.70 -14.51 16.27
C ILE A 39 9.93 -14.86 17.53
N ALA A 40 8.72 -14.30 17.66
CA ALA A 40 7.84 -14.59 18.78
C ALA A 40 7.08 -15.92 18.56
N GLY A 41 6.75 -16.58 19.67
CA GLY A 41 6.01 -17.84 19.70
C GLY A 41 6.85 -19.05 19.27
N ASN A 42 6.25 -20.22 19.38
CA ASN A 42 6.86 -21.48 18.97
C ASN A 42 6.81 -21.62 17.46
N ILE A 43 7.91 -22.05 16.86
CA ILE A 43 7.98 -22.33 15.43
C ILE A 43 7.18 -23.60 15.14
N LYS A 44 6.12 -23.48 14.34
CA LYS A 44 5.28 -24.61 13.93
C LYS A 44 5.67 -25.17 12.58
N ARG A 45 6.21 -24.32 11.70
CA ARG A 45 6.53 -24.72 10.33
C ARG A 45 7.65 -23.87 9.78
N VAL A 46 8.56 -24.52 9.07
CA VAL A 46 9.59 -23.85 8.27
C VAL A 46 9.48 -24.29 6.83
N THR A 47 9.39 -23.33 5.92
CA THR A 47 9.35 -23.59 4.49
C THR A 47 10.55 -22.94 3.83
N VAL A 48 11.36 -23.75 3.15
CA VAL A 48 12.50 -23.28 2.34
C VAL A 48 12.12 -23.40 0.88
N LYS A 49 12.10 -22.28 0.17
CA LYS A 49 11.78 -22.18 -1.26
C LYS A 49 12.90 -21.46 -2.00
N LYS A 50 13.21 -21.95 -3.20
CA LYS A 50 14.06 -21.24 -4.17
C LYS A 50 13.16 -20.77 -5.30
N ASP A 51 13.28 -19.50 -5.67
CA ASP A 51 12.53 -18.98 -6.81
C ASP A 51 13.23 -19.22 -8.16
N PHE A 52 12.54 -18.92 -9.25
CA PHE A 52 13.04 -19.10 -10.62
C PHE A 52 14.18 -18.15 -11.01
N VAL A 53 14.51 -17.15 -10.18
CA VAL A 53 15.64 -16.23 -10.38
C VAL A 53 16.86 -16.68 -9.59
N GLY A 54 16.65 -17.51 -8.56
CA GLY A 54 17.68 -18.17 -7.76
C GLY A 54 17.72 -17.73 -6.30
N ASP A 55 16.82 -16.84 -5.87
CA ASP A 55 16.77 -16.37 -4.47
C ASP A 55 16.18 -17.47 -3.59
N TRP A 56 16.73 -17.61 -2.38
CA TRP A 56 16.21 -18.49 -1.35
C TRP A 56 15.35 -17.70 -0.36
N TYR A 57 14.20 -18.25 -0.01
CA TYR A 57 13.28 -17.73 0.98
C TYR A 57 13.08 -18.76 2.08
N ILE A 58 13.15 -18.30 3.31
CA ILE A 58 12.81 -19.07 4.50
C ILE A 58 11.56 -18.43 5.08
N THR A 59 10.45 -19.17 5.08
CA THR A 59 9.20 -18.74 5.72
C THR A 59 9.06 -19.50 7.02
N ILE A 60 9.00 -18.77 8.12
CA ILE A 60 8.88 -19.29 9.48
C ILE A 60 7.47 -18.95 9.96
N THR A 61 6.66 -19.96 10.25
CA THR A 61 5.32 -19.81 10.81
C THR A 61 5.37 -20.13 12.29
N THR A 62 4.84 -19.24 13.12
CA THR A 62 4.77 -19.41 14.57
C THR A 62 3.32 -19.36 15.07
N ASP A 63 3.11 -19.77 16.32
CA ASP A 63 1.83 -19.65 17.04
C ASP A 63 1.68 -18.32 17.80
N ALA A 64 2.57 -17.36 17.58
CA ALA A 64 2.46 -16.05 18.21
C ALA A 64 1.14 -15.37 17.83
N GLN A 65 0.43 -14.89 18.86
CA GLN A 65 -0.77 -14.08 18.65
C GLN A 65 -0.34 -12.66 18.29
N GLY A 66 -0.85 -12.17 17.15
CA GLY A 66 -0.28 -11.05 16.41
C GLY A 66 -0.98 -9.71 16.56
N LEU A 67 -1.72 -9.48 17.64
CA LEU A 67 -2.33 -8.18 17.90
C LEU A 67 -1.49 -7.48 18.97
N GLU A 68 -0.85 -6.38 18.57
CA GLU A 68 -0.24 -5.43 19.48
C GLU A 68 -1.13 -4.20 19.41
N PRO A 69 -2.19 -4.10 20.24
CA PRO A 69 -3.06 -2.95 20.25
C PRO A 69 -2.20 -1.72 20.53
N ALA A 70 -2.23 -0.75 19.62
CA ALA A 70 -1.60 0.53 19.90
C ALA A 70 -2.57 1.38 20.73
N SER A 71 -2.03 2.27 21.57
CA SER A 71 -2.84 3.29 22.22
C SER A 71 -3.65 4.08 21.18
N LYS A 72 -4.87 4.45 21.55
CA LYS A 72 -5.71 5.32 20.73
C LYS A 72 -5.10 6.72 20.70
N THR A 73 -5.05 7.33 19.52
CA THR A 73 -4.55 8.70 19.36
C THR A 73 -5.66 9.73 19.48
N GLY A 74 -6.92 9.33 19.32
CA GLY A 74 -8.08 10.22 19.19
C GLY A 74 -8.25 10.79 17.78
N GLU A 75 -7.24 10.65 16.93
CA GLU A 75 -7.16 11.31 15.62
C GLU A 75 -7.78 10.47 14.52
N THR A 76 -8.49 11.10 13.58
CA THR A 76 -9.02 10.45 12.38
C THR A 76 -8.81 11.34 11.17
N ALA A 77 -8.69 10.75 9.98
CA ALA A 77 -8.44 11.53 8.77
C ALA A 77 -9.05 10.91 7.51
N GLY A 78 -9.44 11.78 6.59
CA GLY A 78 -9.83 11.44 5.22
C GLY A 78 -8.66 11.59 4.27
N PHE A 79 -8.60 10.71 3.27
CA PHE A 79 -7.53 10.65 2.31
C PHE A 79 -8.08 10.57 0.89
N ASP A 80 -7.82 11.62 0.11
CA ASP A 80 -8.04 11.62 -1.33
C ASP A 80 -6.82 11.01 -2.04
N PHE A 81 -7.06 10.19 -3.06
CA PHE A 81 -5.99 9.60 -3.89
C PHE A 81 -5.91 10.32 -5.24
N GLY A 82 -4.75 10.91 -5.50
CA GLY A 82 -4.51 11.68 -6.71
C GLY A 82 -3.50 11.04 -7.66
N LEU A 83 -3.46 11.57 -8.89
CA LEU A 83 -2.38 11.29 -9.84
C LEU A 83 -1.23 12.28 -9.77
N LYS A 84 -1.41 13.40 -9.07
CA LYS A 84 -0.35 14.38 -8.80
C LYS A 84 0.33 13.98 -7.50
N ASP A 85 -0.46 13.99 -6.43
CA ASP A 85 -0.08 13.55 -5.09
C ASP A 85 -0.69 12.17 -4.85
N PHE A 86 0.07 11.22 -4.31
CA PHE A 86 -0.41 9.86 -4.07
C PHE A 86 -1.54 9.84 -3.04
N LEU A 87 -1.43 10.63 -1.97
CA LEU A 87 -2.49 10.87 -1.01
C LEU A 87 -2.50 12.34 -0.58
N THR A 88 -3.69 12.92 -0.45
CA THR A 88 -3.90 14.20 0.21
C THR A 88 -4.76 13.96 1.46
N CYS A 89 -4.25 14.37 2.62
CA CYS A 89 -4.89 14.19 3.91
C CYS A 89 -5.80 15.39 4.23
N SER A 90 -6.86 15.16 5.00
CA SER A 90 -7.77 16.22 5.48
C SER A 90 -7.10 17.28 6.34
N ASP A 91 -5.91 17.00 6.89
CA ASP A 91 -5.06 17.96 7.61
C ASP A 91 -4.15 18.80 6.69
N GLY A 92 -4.24 18.62 5.38
CA GLY A 92 -3.42 19.31 4.37
C GLY A 92 -2.09 18.63 4.05
N THR A 93 -1.70 17.57 4.77
CA THR A 93 -0.48 16.81 4.47
C THR A 93 -0.63 16.07 3.14
N THR A 94 0.38 16.15 2.27
CA THR A 94 0.42 15.40 1.01
C THR A 94 1.53 14.35 1.01
N TYR A 95 1.29 13.23 0.34
CA TYR A 95 2.23 12.13 0.19
C TYR A 95 2.52 11.90 -1.29
N GLN A 96 3.79 11.92 -1.66
CA GLN A 96 4.22 11.69 -3.04
C GLN A 96 4.48 10.21 -3.30
N SER A 97 4.14 9.75 -4.50
CA SER A 97 4.61 8.45 -4.97
C SER A 97 6.01 8.58 -5.58
N PRO A 98 6.97 7.73 -5.20
CA PRO A 98 8.31 7.73 -5.79
C PRO A 98 8.38 7.31 -7.27
N GLU A 99 7.28 6.83 -7.87
CA GLU A 99 7.20 6.38 -9.27
C GLU A 99 8.39 5.46 -9.67
N PHE A 100 8.61 4.39 -8.90
CA PHE A 100 9.77 3.51 -9.05
C PHE A 100 9.88 2.86 -10.44
N TYR A 101 8.76 2.54 -11.10
CA TYR A 101 8.79 2.03 -12.46
C TYR A 101 9.21 3.11 -13.46
N LYS A 102 8.68 4.33 -13.31
CA LYS A 102 9.05 5.48 -14.15
C LYS A 102 10.53 5.80 -14.05
N SER A 103 11.08 5.87 -12.84
CA SER A 103 12.51 6.13 -12.61
C SER A 103 13.40 5.01 -13.19
N ALA A 104 12.96 3.76 -13.13
CA ALA A 104 13.68 2.62 -13.69
C ALA A 104 13.43 2.37 -15.19
N SER A 105 12.65 3.22 -15.87
CA SER A 105 12.12 2.94 -17.21
C SER A 105 13.20 2.74 -18.29
N ILE A 106 14.29 3.51 -18.24
CA ILE A 106 15.44 3.37 -19.15
C ILE A 106 16.12 2.01 -18.95
N LEU A 107 16.33 1.61 -17.70
CA LEU A 107 16.91 0.31 -17.36
C LEU A 107 16.01 -0.83 -17.87
N ILE A 108 14.70 -0.78 -17.60
CA ILE A 108 13.74 -1.77 -18.07
C ILE A 108 13.77 -1.90 -19.59
N LYS A 109 13.73 -0.77 -20.33
CA LYS A 109 13.80 -0.77 -21.79
C LYS A 109 15.08 -1.45 -22.28
N ARG A 110 16.23 -1.14 -21.67
CA ARG A 110 17.52 -1.74 -22.01
C ARG A 110 17.55 -3.26 -21.76
N VAL A 111 17.17 -3.72 -20.56
CA VAL A 111 17.20 -5.16 -20.24
C VAL A 111 16.16 -5.95 -21.02
N SER A 112 15.00 -5.34 -21.32
CA SER A 112 13.97 -5.95 -22.16
C SER A 112 14.43 -6.11 -23.61
N ARG A 113 15.10 -5.09 -24.19
CA ARG A 113 15.72 -5.20 -25.52
C ARG A 113 16.82 -6.24 -25.55
N ALA A 114 17.65 -6.31 -24.51
CA ALA A 114 18.70 -7.32 -24.40
C ALA A 114 18.11 -8.74 -24.42
N LEU A 115 17.03 -9.00 -23.69
CA LEU A 115 16.32 -10.28 -23.69
C LEU A 115 15.72 -10.61 -25.07
N SER A 116 15.05 -9.65 -25.70
CA SER A 116 14.40 -9.83 -27.01
C SER A 116 15.36 -10.27 -28.11
N ARG A 117 16.62 -9.82 -28.06
CA ARG A 117 17.65 -10.17 -29.05
C ARG A 117 18.26 -11.57 -28.85
N LYS A 118 17.95 -12.28 -27.76
CA LYS A 118 18.55 -13.61 -27.49
C LYS A 118 17.71 -14.73 -28.12
N GLN A 119 18.41 -15.73 -28.66
CA GLN A 119 17.79 -16.94 -29.23
C GLN A 119 16.91 -17.66 -28.20
N LYS A 120 15.68 -18.00 -28.59
CA LYS A 120 14.74 -18.77 -27.76
C LYS A 120 15.36 -20.10 -27.36
N GLY A 121 15.22 -20.49 -26.08
CA GLY A 121 15.80 -21.73 -25.54
C GLY A 121 17.29 -21.64 -25.15
N SER A 122 18.03 -20.63 -25.58
CA SER A 122 19.47 -20.52 -25.24
C SER A 122 19.71 -20.20 -23.76
N GLN A 123 20.84 -20.67 -23.21
CA GLN A 123 21.28 -20.33 -21.85
C GLN A 123 21.49 -18.82 -21.66
N ASN A 124 21.94 -18.13 -22.72
CA ASN A 124 22.09 -16.67 -22.73
C ASN A 124 20.75 -15.95 -22.59
N ARG A 125 19.69 -16.46 -23.22
CA ARG A 125 18.34 -15.92 -23.04
C ARG A 125 17.83 -16.14 -21.63
N GLU A 126 18.09 -17.31 -21.05
CA GLU A 126 17.68 -17.61 -19.68
C GLU A 126 18.39 -16.68 -18.66
N ARG A 127 19.67 -16.37 -18.87
CA ARG A 127 20.38 -15.36 -18.07
C ARG A 127 19.72 -13.98 -18.19
N ALA A 128 19.47 -13.51 -19.42
CA ALA A 128 18.82 -12.23 -19.66
C ALA A 128 17.38 -12.17 -19.07
N ARG A 129 16.65 -13.29 -19.08
CA ARG A 129 15.32 -13.39 -18.47
C ARG A 129 15.40 -13.18 -16.96
N LYS A 130 16.38 -13.80 -16.30
CA LYS A 130 16.63 -13.60 -14.86
C LYS A 130 17.02 -12.16 -14.55
N ASP A 131 17.84 -11.52 -15.38
CA ASP A 131 18.21 -10.11 -15.18
C ASP A 131 17.01 -9.18 -15.28
N LEU A 132 16.15 -9.36 -16.28
CA LEU A 132 14.88 -8.62 -16.38
C LEU A 132 13.99 -8.87 -15.16
N ALA A 133 13.87 -10.12 -14.71
CA ALA A 133 13.09 -10.47 -13.52
C ALA A 133 13.66 -9.83 -12.23
N ARG A 134 14.98 -9.72 -12.08
CA ARG A 134 15.63 -9.03 -10.96
C ARG A 134 15.30 -7.53 -10.95
N VAL A 135 15.29 -6.88 -12.11
CA VAL A 135 14.92 -5.46 -12.23
C VAL A 135 13.47 -5.24 -11.79
N HIS A 136 12.52 -6.00 -12.35
CA HIS A 136 11.11 -5.88 -11.94
C HIS A 136 10.89 -6.21 -10.47
N ARG A 137 11.60 -7.20 -9.93
CA ARG A 137 11.57 -7.53 -8.50
C ARG A 137 12.07 -6.38 -7.63
N LYS A 138 13.18 -5.74 -8.01
CA LYS A 138 13.72 -4.60 -7.26
C LYS A 138 12.68 -3.48 -7.16
N ILE A 139 12.05 -3.14 -8.28
CA ILE A 139 10.98 -2.13 -8.34
C ILE A 139 9.80 -2.55 -7.45
N GLY A 140 9.36 -3.81 -7.55
CA GLY A 140 8.29 -4.35 -6.71
C GLY A 140 8.60 -4.24 -5.21
N ARG A 141 9.81 -4.63 -4.79
CA ARG A 141 10.26 -4.54 -3.40
C ARG A 141 10.37 -3.09 -2.90
N GLN A 142 10.86 -2.17 -3.72
CA GLN A 142 10.93 -0.74 -3.37
C GLN A 142 9.53 -0.15 -3.14
N ARG A 143 8.58 -0.49 -4.02
CA ARG A 143 7.18 -0.08 -3.86
C ARG A 143 6.53 -0.70 -2.63
N GLU A 144 6.74 -1.99 -2.39
CA GLU A 144 6.26 -2.67 -1.19
C GLU A 144 6.79 -2.01 0.09
N ASP A 145 8.10 -1.72 0.14
CA ASP A 145 8.73 -1.03 1.27
C ASP A 145 8.12 0.35 1.52
N HIS A 146 7.99 1.16 0.46
CA HIS A 146 7.35 2.47 0.55
C HIS A 146 5.90 2.36 1.08
N HIS A 147 5.09 1.47 0.51
CA HIS A 147 3.71 1.27 0.95
C HIS A 147 3.60 0.78 2.39
N TRP A 148 4.47 -0.15 2.82
CA TRP A 148 4.45 -0.65 4.20
C TRP A 148 4.82 0.43 5.21
N LYS A 149 5.79 1.29 4.87
CA LYS A 149 6.21 2.43 5.71
C LYS A 149 5.10 3.46 5.81
N LEU A 150 4.53 3.89 4.67
CA LEU A 150 3.43 4.83 4.64
C LEU A 150 2.20 4.28 5.38
N ALA A 151 1.83 3.03 5.13
CA ALA A 151 0.74 2.38 5.85
C ALA A 151 0.96 2.37 7.37
N LEU A 152 2.19 2.08 7.80
CA LEU A 152 2.58 2.09 9.20
C LEU A 152 2.52 3.49 9.82
N GLU A 153 3.00 4.50 9.10
CA GLU A 153 2.96 5.91 9.49
C GLU A 153 1.52 6.36 9.73
N LEU A 154 0.62 6.13 8.76
CA LEU A 154 -0.77 6.55 8.86
C LEU A 154 -1.50 5.89 10.03
N VAL A 155 -1.37 4.57 10.24
CA VAL A 155 -2.06 3.90 11.36
C VAL A 155 -1.44 4.16 12.72
N ARG A 156 -0.25 4.77 12.77
CA ARG A 156 0.34 5.27 14.01
C ARG A 156 -0.20 6.66 14.36
N LYS A 157 -0.46 7.49 13.36
CA LYS A 157 -1.01 8.84 13.53
C LYS A 157 -2.51 8.81 13.79
N PHE A 158 -3.27 8.00 13.04
CA PHE A 158 -4.73 8.00 13.06
C PHE A 158 -5.34 6.69 13.57
N ASP A 159 -6.39 6.81 14.38
CA ASP A 159 -7.26 5.72 14.83
C ASP A 159 -8.19 5.19 13.74
N ALA A 160 -8.62 6.07 12.84
CA ALA A 160 -9.40 5.72 11.67
C ALA A 160 -8.94 6.51 10.44
N CYS A 161 -8.70 5.79 9.34
CA CYS A 161 -8.38 6.37 8.03
C CYS A 161 -9.54 6.10 7.05
N PHE A 162 -10.06 7.16 6.44
CA PHE A 162 -11.16 7.09 5.46
C PHE A 162 -10.62 7.32 4.05
N PHE A 163 -11.04 6.49 3.10
CA PHE A 163 -10.62 6.56 1.71
C PHE A 163 -11.83 6.46 0.79
N GLU A 164 -11.73 6.97 -0.43
CA GLU A 164 -12.72 6.68 -1.47
C GLU A 164 -12.62 5.25 -2.01
N ASP A 165 -13.76 4.72 -2.44
CA ASP A 165 -13.78 3.53 -3.28
C ASP A 165 -13.58 3.85 -4.76
N LEU A 166 -12.34 3.78 -5.22
CA LEU A 166 -11.98 4.11 -6.60
C LEU A 166 -12.16 2.93 -7.58
N ASN A 167 -12.65 3.23 -8.79
CA ASN A 167 -12.63 2.29 -9.92
C ASN A 167 -11.23 2.21 -10.55
N LEU A 168 -10.30 1.54 -9.85
CA LEU A 168 -8.91 1.40 -10.29
C LEU A 168 -8.76 0.78 -11.68
N GLU A 169 -9.68 -0.08 -12.11
CA GLU A 169 -9.65 -0.66 -13.44
C GLU A 169 -9.98 0.37 -14.52
N GLY A 170 -11.01 1.19 -14.29
CA GLY A 170 -11.31 2.36 -15.13
C GLY A 170 -10.13 3.33 -15.19
N MET A 171 -9.52 3.63 -14.04
CA MET A 171 -8.34 4.50 -13.97
C MET A 171 -7.16 3.93 -14.77
N LYS A 172 -6.89 2.62 -14.69
CA LYS A 172 -5.83 1.98 -15.47
C LYS A 172 -6.09 2.05 -16.97
N ARG A 173 -7.33 2.00 -17.43
CA ARG A 173 -7.64 2.13 -18.87
C ARG A 173 -7.30 3.53 -19.39
N LEU A 174 -7.52 4.57 -18.59
CA LEU A 174 -7.25 5.97 -18.97
C LEU A 174 -5.78 6.36 -18.79
N TRP A 175 -5.18 6.01 -17.65
CA TRP A 175 -3.85 6.49 -17.24
C TRP A 175 -2.77 5.40 -17.20
N GLY A 176 -3.14 4.17 -17.57
CA GLY A 176 -2.24 3.08 -17.92
C GLY A 176 -1.17 2.76 -16.88
N ARG A 177 0.08 2.96 -17.29
CA ARG A 177 1.26 2.60 -16.51
C ARG A 177 1.40 3.42 -15.24
N LYS A 178 0.93 4.67 -15.20
CA LYS A 178 1.05 5.55 -14.03
C LYS A 178 0.26 5.02 -12.85
N VAL A 179 -1.01 4.65 -13.06
CA VAL A 179 -1.86 4.01 -12.05
C VAL A 179 -1.29 2.66 -11.60
N SER A 180 -0.71 1.91 -12.54
CA SER A 180 -0.05 0.63 -12.24
C SER A 180 1.22 0.81 -11.41
N ASP A 181 1.94 1.91 -11.57
CA ASP A 181 3.12 2.23 -10.77
C ASP A 181 2.73 2.63 -9.34
N TYR A 182 1.67 3.43 -9.20
CA TYR A 182 1.10 3.81 -7.90
C TYR A 182 0.53 2.64 -7.11
N ALA A 183 -0.05 1.65 -7.79
CA ALA A 183 -0.55 0.42 -7.19
C ALA A 183 -1.40 0.65 -5.91
N PHE A 184 -2.31 1.63 -5.95
CA PHE A 184 -3.15 2.02 -4.80
C PHE A 184 -3.92 0.83 -4.19
N GLY A 185 -4.41 -0.09 -5.00
CA GLY A 185 -5.10 -1.29 -4.51
C GLY A 185 -4.20 -2.22 -3.66
N ASP A 186 -2.90 -2.25 -3.93
CA ASP A 186 -1.92 -2.97 -3.12
C ASP A 186 -1.59 -2.21 -1.81
N PHE A 187 -1.49 -0.88 -1.88
CA PHE A 187 -1.39 -0.04 -0.67
C PHE A 187 -2.60 -0.23 0.26
N MET A 188 -3.83 -0.26 -0.28
CA MET A 188 -5.05 -0.46 0.50
C MET A 188 -5.07 -1.80 1.24
N GLN A 189 -4.49 -2.86 0.67
CA GLN A 189 -4.35 -4.14 1.38
C GLN A 189 -3.36 -4.04 2.55
N LYS A 190 -2.25 -3.35 2.33
CA LYS A 190 -1.20 -3.15 3.35
C LYS A 190 -1.66 -2.31 4.53
N ILE A 191 -2.34 -1.18 4.28
CA ILE A 191 -2.85 -0.33 5.36
C ILE A 191 -3.96 -1.03 6.15
N LYS A 192 -4.86 -1.78 5.49
CA LYS A 192 -5.84 -2.63 6.20
C LYS A 192 -5.17 -3.67 7.09
N TRP A 193 -4.09 -4.28 6.62
CA TRP A 193 -3.32 -5.23 7.43
C TRP A 193 -2.66 -4.55 8.64
N GLN A 194 -2.03 -3.39 8.44
CA GLN A 194 -1.40 -2.63 9.54
C GLN A 194 -2.43 -2.13 10.56
N ALA A 195 -3.62 -1.74 10.09
CA ALA A 195 -4.71 -1.26 10.92
C ALA A 195 -5.28 -2.40 11.78
N LYS A 196 -5.57 -3.56 11.17
CA LYS A 196 -6.01 -4.76 11.90
C LYS A 196 -5.02 -5.16 12.99
N LYS A 197 -3.71 -5.13 12.68
CA LYS A 197 -2.65 -5.48 13.64
C LYS A 197 -2.66 -4.59 14.89
N ARG A 198 -3.13 -3.35 14.79
CA ARG A 198 -3.08 -2.32 15.84
C ARG A 198 -4.45 -1.95 16.42
N ALA A 199 -5.50 -2.69 16.08
CA ALA A 199 -6.88 -2.34 16.43
C ALA A 199 -7.29 -0.91 15.98
N LYS A 200 -6.90 -0.54 14.75
CA LYS A 200 -7.25 0.71 14.07
C LYS A 200 -8.20 0.43 12.92
N SER A 201 -8.87 1.46 12.41
CA SER A 201 -9.89 1.34 11.36
C SER A 201 -9.42 1.89 10.02
N VAL A 202 -9.74 1.18 8.94
CA VAL A 202 -9.60 1.67 7.57
C VAL A 202 -10.93 1.44 6.88
N VAL A 203 -11.61 2.53 6.52
CA VAL A 203 -12.97 2.50 5.97
C VAL A 203 -12.94 3.11 4.57
N LYS A 204 -13.70 2.50 3.66
CA LYS A 204 -13.96 3.09 2.35
C LYS A 204 -15.34 3.72 2.36
N ILE A 205 -15.44 4.97 1.91
CA ILE A 205 -16.73 5.61 1.66
C ILE A 205 -17.27 5.21 0.29
N ASP A 206 -18.57 5.42 0.08
CA ASP A 206 -19.22 5.09 -1.19
C ASP A 206 -18.61 5.89 -2.35
N ARG A 207 -18.42 5.22 -3.48
CA ARG A 207 -17.77 5.76 -4.68
C ARG A 207 -18.54 6.88 -5.38
N TRP A 208 -19.85 6.97 -5.15
CA TRP A 208 -20.72 7.97 -5.76
C TRP A 208 -20.87 9.22 -4.90
N THR A 209 -20.28 9.21 -3.69
CA THR A 209 -20.22 10.37 -2.82
C THR A 209 -19.50 11.52 -3.54
N PRO A 210 -20.14 12.69 -3.74
CA PRO A 210 -19.51 13.82 -4.41
C PRO A 210 -18.57 14.57 -3.46
N THR A 211 -17.36 14.06 -3.29
CA THR A 211 -16.35 14.62 -2.36
C THR A 211 -15.63 15.84 -2.90
N SER A 212 -15.26 15.83 -4.18
CA SER A 212 -14.46 16.90 -4.80
C SER A 212 -15.28 18.11 -5.25
N LYS A 213 -16.59 17.95 -5.44
CA LYS A 213 -17.50 19.01 -5.95
C LYS A 213 -18.33 19.69 -4.87
N VAL A 214 -18.25 19.22 -3.63
CA VAL A 214 -18.99 19.77 -2.50
C VAL A 214 -18.09 20.69 -1.71
N CYS A 215 -18.53 21.91 -1.43
CA CYS A 215 -17.83 22.79 -0.50
C CYS A 215 -17.80 22.15 0.88
N HIS A 216 -16.62 21.83 1.42
CA HIS A 216 -16.55 21.25 2.76
C HIS A 216 -17.07 22.20 3.84
N ALA A 217 -17.06 23.52 3.61
CA ALA A 217 -17.48 24.49 4.62
C ALA A 217 -19.01 24.65 4.71
N CYS A 218 -19.70 24.77 3.57
CA CYS A 218 -21.15 25.05 3.55
C CYS A 218 -22.02 23.95 2.91
N GLY A 219 -21.42 22.88 2.36
CA GLY A 219 -22.16 21.77 1.76
C GLY A 219 -22.71 22.02 0.34
N GLN A 220 -22.53 23.22 -0.22
CA GLN A 220 -22.99 23.54 -1.57
C GLN A 220 -22.29 22.64 -2.61
N VAL A 221 -23.09 21.98 -3.45
CA VAL A 221 -22.61 21.19 -4.60
C VAL A 221 -22.35 22.13 -5.78
N GLN A 222 -21.19 21.98 -6.44
CA GLN A 222 -20.90 22.68 -7.68
C GLN A 222 -21.42 21.96 -8.92
N MET A 223 -22.24 22.68 -9.70
CA MET A 223 -22.92 22.14 -10.89
C MET A 223 -21.99 21.95 -12.10
N PHE A 224 -20.87 22.68 -12.18
CA PHE A 224 -19.90 22.54 -13.27
C PHE A 224 -18.49 22.41 -12.68
N PHE A 225 -17.93 21.20 -12.74
CA PHE A 225 -16.63 20.92 -12.15
C PHE A 225 -15.86 19.92 -13.02
N ASP A 226 -15.03 20.45 -13.92
CA ASP A 226 -14.10 19.69 -14.73
C ASP A 226 -12.90 19.22 -13.88
N LEU A 227 -12.31 18.09 -14.24
CA LEU A 227 -11.13 17.54 -13.60
C LEU A 227 -9.91 18.47 -13.68
N SER A 228 -9.88 19.39 -14.64
CA SER A 228 -8.83 20.40 -14.81
C SER A 228 -8.84 21.48 -13.73
N ILE A 229 -9.98 21.72 -13.09
CA ILE A 229 -10.13 22.71 -12.02
C ILE A 229 -9.46 22.16 -10.76
N ARG A 230 -8.44 22.86 -10.28
CA ARG A 230 -7.67 22.51 -9.06
C ARG A 230 -7.96 23.43 -7.89
N ASP A 231 -8.25 24.68 -8.19
CA ASP A 231 -8.55 25.72 -7.22
C ASP A 231 -9.87 26.39 -7.58
N TRP A 232 -10.72 26.65 -6.60
CA TRP A 232 -12.02 27.30 -6.82
C TRP A 232 -12.53 28.04 -5.58
N PHE A 233 -13.39 29.02 -5.79
CA PHE A 233 -14.12 29.70 -4.72
C PHE A 233 -15.56 29.19 -4.65
N CYS A 234 -16.04 28.92 -3.44
CA CYS A 234 -17.43 28.52 -3.26
C CYS A 234 -18.39 29.65 -3.61
N HIS A 235 -19.36 29.42 -4.50
CA HIS A 235 -20.32 30.45 -4.91
C HIS A 235 -21.25 30.88 -3.77
N ASN A 236 -21.46 30.01 -2.77
CA ASN A 236 -22.30 30.31 -1.62
C ASN A 236 -21.52 31.03 -0.49
N CYS A 237 -20.42 30.43 0.00
CA CYS A 237 -19.68 30.96 1.15
C CYS A 237 -18.35 31.63 0.83
N GLN A 238 -17.95 31.70 -0.44
CA GLN A 238 -16.74 32.37 -0.93
C GLN A 238 -15.41 31.86 -0.35
N ILE A 239 -15.40 30.69 0.31
CA ILE A 239 -14.16 30.04 0.74
C ILE A 239 -13.38 29.53 -0.48
N HIS A 240 -12.07 29.76 -0.47
CA HIS A 240 -11.13 29.18 -1.41
C HIS A 240 -10.87 27.70 -1.09
N HIS A 241 -10.82 26.87 -2.13
CA HIS A 241 -10.59 25.45 -2.02
C HIS A 241 -9.48 24.99 -2.96
N ASP A 242 -8.43 24.36 -2.40
CA ASP A 242 -7.70 23.32 -3.12
C ASP A 242 -8.63 22.09 -3.22
N ARG A 243 -8.77 21.56 -4.43
CA ARG A 243 -9.71 20.47 -4.73
C ARG A 243 -9.41 19.20 -3.95
N ASP A 244 -8.14 18.81 -3.87
CA ASP A 244 -7.74 17.52 -3.33
C ASP A 244 -7.83 17.56 -1.78
N ILE A 245 -7.50 18.72 -1.17
CA ILE A 245 -7.74 18.97 0.27
C ILE A 245 -9.23 19.01 0.58
N ASN A 246 -10.03 19.71 -0.22
CA ASN A 246 -11.48 19.77 -0.04
C ASN A 246 -12.12 18.37 -0.13
N ALA A 247 -11.69 17.56 -1.11
CA ALA A 247 -12.10 16.17 -1.23
C ALA A 247 -11.73 15.37 0.03
N ALA A 248 -10.49 15.47 0.50
CA ALA A 248 -10.02 14.79 1.71
C ALA A 248 -10.84 15.15 2.96
N ILE A 249 -11.20 16.44 3.15
CA ILE A 249 -12.07 16.89 4.24
C ILE A 249 -13.48 16.30 4.10
N ASN A 250 -14.05 16.26 2.90
CA ASN A 250 -15.37 15.65 2.70
C ASN A 250 -15.36 14.13 2.91
N ILE A 251 -14.29 13.45 2.47
CA ILE A 251 -14.09 12.01 2.74
C ILE A 251 -14.04 11.76 4.25
N HIS A 252 -13.34 12.62 4.99
CA HIS A 252 -13.28 12.55 6.45
C HIS A 252 -14.68 12.72 7.07
N LYS A 253 -15.42 13.75 6.68
CA LYS A 253 -16.77 14.03 7.21
C LYS A 253 -17.73 12.86 7.00
N VAL A 254 -17.79 12.33 5.79
CA VAL A 254 -18.68 11.19 5.43
C VAL A 254 -18.22 9.90 6.12
N GLY A 255 -16.91 9.67 6.16
CA GLY A 255 -16.34 8.52 6.84
C GLY A 255 -16.60 8.53 8.35
N ALA A 256 -16.36 9.66 9.01
CA ALA A 256 -16.52 9.84 10.44
C ALA A 256 -17.99 9.74 10.88
N SER A 257 -18.94 10.26 10.09
CA SER A 257 -20.38 10.14 10.38
C SER A 257 -20.84 8.69 10.31
N THR A 258 -20.40 7.94 9.30
CA THR A 258 -20.73 6.52 9.13
C THR A 258 -20.04 5.64 10.18
N PHE A 259 -18.82 6.01 10.58
CA PHE A 259 -18.02 5.26 11.55
C PHE A 259 -18.53 5.41 12.99
N SER A 260 -18.97 6.61 13.36
CA SER A 260 -19.60 6.87 14.66
C SER A 260 -21.03 6.31 14.73
N GLY A 261 -21.68 6.15 13.58
CA GLY A 261 -23.06 5.69 13.43
C GLY A 261 -23.23 4.17 13.29
N GLY A 262 -22.37 3.38 13.92
CA GLY A 262 -22.50 1.92 14.03
C GLY A 262 -23.72 1.46 14.83
N ASP A 263 -24.90 2.03 14.55
CA ASP A 263 -26.25 1.53 14.83
C ASP A 263 -27.37 2.27 14.04
N ILE A 264 -27.08 3.10 13.02
CA ILE A 264 -28.15 3.74 12.23
C ILE A 264 -27.81 3.74 10.74
N ARG A 265 -28.58 2.98 9.95
CA ARG A 265 -28.60 3.08 8.49
C ARG A 265 -29.10 4.47 8.08
N PRO A 266 -28.36 5.28 7.32
CA PRO A 266 -28.93 6.47 6.72
C PRO A 266 -29.87 6.06 5.57
N ALA A 267 -31.05 6.67 5.57
CA ALA A 267 -32.11 6.46 4.60
C ALA A 267 -31.65 6.70 3.16
N SER A 268 -32.18 5.89 2.25
CA SER A 268 -32.18 6.12 0.81
C SER A 268 -32.66 7.55 0.51
N ALA A 269 -31.75 8.43 0.09
CA ALA A 269 -32.12 9.70 -0.50
C ALA A 269 -32.76 9.42 -1.85
N GLY A 270 -34.07 9.67 -1.91
CA GLY A 270 -34.89 9.48 -3.08
C GLY A 270 -34.42 10.31 -4.27
N CYS A 271 -34.60 9.70 -5.44
CA CYS A 271 -34.67 10.35 -6.73
C CYS A 271 -35.62 11.55 -6.65
N LEU A 272 -35.15 12.73 -7.04
CA LEU A 272 -36.02 13.81 -7.50
C LEU A 272 -35.58 14.20 -8.91
N LEU A 273 -36.56 14.15 -9.79
CA LEU A 273 -36.56 14.55 -11.20
C LEU A 273 -36.15 16.02 -11.37
#